data_AF-A0A1M7C178-F1
#
_entry.id   AF-A0A1M7C178-F1
#
_cell.length_a   1.000
_cell.length_b   1.000
_cell.length_c   1.000
_cell.angle_alpha   90.00
_cell.angle_beta   90.00
_cell.angle_gamma   90.00
#
_symmetry.space_group_name_H-M   'P 1'
#
loop_
_entity.id
_entity.type
_entity.pdbx_description
1 polymer ?
#
loop_
_entity_poly.entity_id
_entity_poly.type
_entity_poly.pdbx_seq_one_letter_code
_entity_poly.pdbx_strand_id
1 'polypeptide(L)' 'MSSSKNDFLHLIEIEIEQFYGITIPDYTEEEKIIYPLFKSFFGIFKKELCVYFLSGKAVNYEVHYFIFNVKIF' A
#
# COMPACT_ATOMS: atom_id res chain seq x y z
N MET A 1 16.07 -19.75 10.75
CA MET A 1 15.66 -19.58 9.34
C MET A 1 15.58 -18.07 9.05
N SER A 2 16.37 -17.60 8.06
CA SER A 2 16.17 -16.39 7.26
C SER A 2 16.01 -15.02 7.98
N SER A 3 17.11 -14.33 8.32
CA SER A 3 17.05 -12.88 8.65
C SER A 3 16.72 -12.03 7.40
N SER A 4 17.17 -12.46 6.22
CA SER A 4 17.04 -11.68 4.98
C SER A 4 15.61 -11.44 4.51
N LYS A 5 14.67 -12.37 4.76
CA LYS A 5 13.25 -12.15 4.44
C LYS A 5 12.61 -11.06 5.31
N ASN A 6 12.95 -11.01 6.59
CA ASN A 6 12.42 -9.96 7.48
C ASN A 6 12.99 -8.60 7.08
N ASP A 7 14.26 -8.54 6.67
CA ASP A 7 14.88 -7.30 6.22
C ASP A 7 14.16 -6.75 4.99
N PHE A 8 13.79 -7.59 4.02
CA PHE A 8 13.10 -7.14 2.80
C PHE A 8 11.66 -6.65 3.05
N LEU A 9 10.90 -7.33 3.92
CA LEU A 9 9.55 -6.88 4.28
C LEU A 9 9.60 -5.53 5.00
N HIS A 10 10.62 -5.34 5.85
CA HIS A 10 10.85 -4.08 6.53
C HIS A 10 11.22 -2.94 5.55
N LEU A 11 11.87 -3.25 4.43
CA LEU A 11 12.13 -2.26 3.36
C LEU A 11 10.84 -1.78 2.70
N ILE A 12 9.85 -2.64 2.49
CA ILE A 12 8.55 -2.25 1.92
C ILE A 12 7.83 -1.27 2.85
N GLU A 13 7.82 -1.56 4.15
CA GLU A 13 7.21 -0.68 5.16
C GLU A 13 7.91 0.70 5.17
N ILE A 14 9.25 0.73 5.18
CA ILE A 14 10.05 1.96 5.13
C ILE A 14 9.82 2.73 3.83
N GLU A 15 9.77 2.03 2.70
CA GLU A 15 9.54 2.65 1.39
C GLU A 15 8.17 3.35 1.37
N ILE A 16 7.12 2.66 1.83
CA ILE A 16 5.78 3.23 1.88
C ILE A 16 5.73 4.46 2.80
N GLU A 17 6.37 4.38 3.97
CA GLU A 17 6.44 5.50 4.90
C GLU A 17 7.17 6.71 4.29
N GLN A 18 8.32 6.49 3.65
CA GLN A 18 9.13 7.57 3.08
C GLN A 18 8.48 8.23 1.85
N PHE A 19 7.86 7.45 0.96
CA PHE A 19 7.28 7.98 -0.29
C PHE A 19 5.85 8.50 -0.13
N TYR A 20 5.07 7.92 0.77
CA TYR A 20 3.64 8.25 0.90
C TYR A 20 3.27 8.81 2.27
N GLY A 21 4.17 8.81 3.26
CA GLY A 21 3.87 9.27 4.62
C GLY A 21 2.86 8.39 5.35
N ILE A 22 2.73 7.13 4.94
CA ILE A 22 1.77 6.17 5.52
C ILE A 22 2.54 5.17 6.37
N THR A 23 2.18 5.10 7.64
CA THR A 23 2.67 4.05 8.54
C THR A 23 1.85 2.77 8.34
N ILE A 24 2.53 1.70 7.95
CA ILE A 24 1.94 0.37 7.81
C ILE A 24 1.87 -0.30 9.19
N PRO A 25 0.75 -0.93 9.57
CA PRO A 25 0.67 -1.65 10.82
C PRO A 25 1.66 -2.82 10.86
N ASP A 26 2.31 -3.00 12.00
CA ASP A 26 3.27 -4.11 12.20
C ASP A 26 2.65 -5.49 11.98
N TYR A 27 1.33 -5.62 12.18
CA TYR A 27 0.57 -6.83 11.94
C TYR A 27 -0.89 -6.50 11.61
N THR A 28 -1.48 -7.21 10.65
CA THR A 28 -2.91 -7.16 10.36
C THR A 28 -3.43 -8.52 9.86
N GLU A 29 -4.67 -8.87 10.19
CA GLU A 29 -5.31 -10.08 9.64
C GLU A 29 -5.88 -9.85 8.23
N GLU A 30 -5.95 -8.60 7.79
CA GLU A 30 -6.43 -8.22 6.46
C GLU A 30 -5.42 -8.62 5.38
N GLU A 31 -5.87 -9.25 4.30
CA GLU A 31 -5.02 -9.57 3.15
C GLU A 31 -4.63 -8.32 2.34
N LYS A 32 -5.41 -7.23 2.48
CA LYS A 32 -5.24 -6.00 1.73
C LYS A 32 -5.77 -4.79 2.50
N ILE A 33 -5.00 -3.71 2.52
CA ILE A 33 -5.45 -2.38 2.99
C ILE A 33 -5.30 -1.37 1.84
N ILE A 34 -6.31 -0.53 1.66
CA ILE A 34 -6.33 0.53 0.64
C ILE A 34 -6.23 1.88 1.33
N TYR A 35 -5.19 2.63 1.00
CA TYR A 35 -4.99 3.99 1.48
C TYR A 35 -5.28 4.99 0.36
N PRO A 36 -6.22 5.93 0.54
CA PRO A 36 -6.43 7.00 -0.43
C PRO A 36 -5.25 7.97 -0.39
N LEU A 37 -4.47 8.03 -1.47
CA LEU A 37 -3.35 8.97 -1.59
C LEU A 37 -3.81 10.34 -2.09
N PHE A 38 -4.76 10.36 -3.01
CA PHE A 38 -5.30 11.60 -3.55
C PHE A 38 -6.71 11.39 -4.10
N LYS A 39 -7.54 12.42 -3.97
CA LYS A 39 -8.88 12.49 -4.57
C LYS A 39 -9.13 13.90 -5.08
N SER A 40 -9.36 14.03 -6.38
CA SER A 40 -9.68 15.30 -7.06
C SER A 40 -11.18 15.42 -7.32
N PHE A 41 -11.65 16.68 -7.48
CA PHE A 41 -12.97 17.11 -7.98
C PHE A 41 -14.08 16.05 -7.92
N PHE A 42 -14.86 16.04 -6.83
CA PHE A 42 -16.00 15.12 -6.63
C PHE A 42 -15.68 13.62 -6.81
N GLY A 43 -14.40 13.22 -6.79
CA GLY A 43 -13.97 11.84 -6.98
C GLY A 43 -13.74 11.44 -8.43
N ILE A 44 -13.66 12.39 -9.37
CA ILE A 44 -13.37 12.12 -10.79
C ILE A 44 -12.00 11.45 -10.93
N PHE A 45 -10.98 11.98 -10.27
CA PHE A 45 -9.67 11.35 -10.26
C PHE A 45 -9.33 10.87 -8.85
N LYS A 46 -8.86 9.64 -8.75
CA LYS A 46 -8.41 9.04 -7.48
C LYS A 46 -7.06 8.38 -7.68
N LYS A 47 -6.23 8.45 -6.64
CA LYS A 47 -4.99 7.71 -6.50
C LYS A 47 -5.06 6.95 -5.19
N GLU A 48 -4.86 5.65 -5.25
CA GLU A 48 -4.94 4.76 -4.10
C GLU A 48 -3.68 3.93 -4.00
N LEU A 49 -3.19 3.70 -2.78
CA LEU A 49 -2.13 2.77 -2.47
C LEU A 49 -2.77 1.48 -1.93
N CYS A 50 -2.62 0.40 -2.67
CA CYS A 50 -3.04 -0.93 -2.28
C CYS A 50 -1.85 -1.65 -1.66
N VAL A 51 -1.92 -1.95 -0.36
CA VAL A 51 -0.88 -2.71 0.35
C VAL A 51 -1.40 -4.11 0.60
N TYR A 52 -0.61 -5.11 0.22
CA TYR A 52 -0.96 -6.53 0.34
C TYR A 52 -0.17 -7.17 1.48
N PHE A 53 -0.84 -8.00 2.25
CA PHE A 53 -0.28 -8.63 3.43
C PHE A 53 -0.33 -10.14 3.32
N LEU A 54 0.69 -10.80 3.88
CA LEU A 54 0.72 -12.24 4.06
C LEU A 54 1.20 -12.55 5.47
N SER A 55 0.42 -13.34 6.21
CA SER A 55 0.73 -13.68 7.61
C SER A 55 1.01 -12.45 8.48
N GLY A 56 0.23 -11.38 8.28
CA GLY A 56 0.37 -10.14 9.04
C GLY A 56 1.33 -9.11 8.50
N LYS A 57 2.23 -9.48 7.60
CA LYS A 57 3.30 -8.60 7.14
C LYS A 57 3.04 -8.07 5.74
N ALA A 58 3.36 -6.80 5.51
CA ALA A 58 3.27 -6.21 4.19
C ALA A 58 4.30 -6.86 3.27
N VAL A 59 3.82 -7.49 2.20
CA VAL A 59 4.66 -8.24 1.25
C VAL A 59 4.77 -7.56 -0.11
N ASN A 60 3.84 -6.65 -0.42
CA ASN A 60 3.83 -5.92 -1.68
C ASN A 60 2.94 -4.67 -1.57
N TYR A 61 3.12 -3.72 -2.48
CA TYR A 61 2.16 -2.66 -2.69
C TYR A 61 2.04 -2.27 -4.17
N GLU A 62 0.91 -1.69 -4.52
CA GLU A 62 0.64 -1.15 -5.85
C GLU A 62 -0.04 0.20 -5.72
N VAL A 63 0.32 1.13 -6.58
CA VAL A 63 -0.40 2.41 -6.71
C VAL A 63 -1.37 2.29 -7.86
N HIS A 64 -2.65 2.46 -7.59
CA HIS A 64 -3.69 2.46 -8.61
C HIS A 64 -4.21 3.87 -8.87
N TYR A 65 -4.47 4.15 -10.13
CA TYR A 65 -5.01 5.41 -10.60
C TYR A 65 -6.39 5.17 -11.20
N PHE A 66 -7.32 6.06 -10.89
CA PHE A 66 -8.70 5.98 -11.36
C PHE A 66 -9.14 7.28 -12.00
N ILE A 67 -9.87 7.17 -13.10
CA ILE A 67 -10.65 8.26 -13.72
C ILE A 67 -12.10 7.79 -13.82
N PHE A 68 -13.05 8.56 -13.31
CA PHE A 68 -14.47 8.19 -13.22
C PHE A 68 -14.69 6.79 -12.59
N ASN A 69 -13.92 6.45 -11.55
CA ASN A 69 -13.88 5.13 -10.91
C ASN A 69 -13.41 3.96 -11.79
N VAL A 70 -12.92 4.22 -13.00
CA VAL A 70 -12.29 3.22 -13.85
C VAL A 70 -10.81 3.20 -13.58
N LYS A 71 -10.26 2.03 -13.21
CA LYS A 71 -8.81 1.84 -13.04
C LYS A 71 -8.13 2.01 -14.39
N ILE A 72 -7.14 2.90 -14.46
CA ILE A 72 -6.38 3.18 -15.68
C ILE A 72 -4.95 2.63 -15.61
N PHE A 73 -4.35 2.61 -14.42
CA PHE A 73 -3.01 2.10 -14.13
C PHE A 73 -3.02 1.46 -12.74
#